data_AF-A0A842WPV0-F1
#
_entry.id   AF-A0A842WPV0-F1
#
_cell.length_a   1.000
_cell.length_b   1.000
_cell.length_c   1.000
_cell.angle_alpha   90.00
_cell.angle_beta   90.00
_cell.angle_gamma   90.00
#
_symmetry.space_group_name_H-M   'P 1'
#
loop_
_entity.id
_entity.type
_entity.pdbx_description
1 polymer ?
#
loop_
_entity_poly.entity_id
_entity_poly.type
_entity_poly.pdbx_seq_one_letter_code
_entity_poly.pdbx_strand_id
1 'polypeptide(L)'
;MSYLDEIRTWFWVPVYWVPIYFLSIVLSSVSTLLIQLRWVIPIILVLMTAPIIYKNLVGGGCSLKFQICALVKGMIAGLLFAGLTLFADVIVFSALSISTISSVFGFDTAYLTWLFAGLIGGFGARIVEVRGLTTPSSIRPIIENE
;
A
#
# COMPACT_ATOMS: atom_id res chain seq x y z
N MET A 1 -3.55 -2.31 -23.98
CA MET A 1 -2.45 -2.00 -23.05
C MET A 1 -1.46 -3.15 -23.11
N SER A 2 -0.18 -2.87 -23.36
CA SER A 2 0.87 -3.91 -23.38
C SER A 2 1.12 -4.41 -21.96
N TYR A 3 1.50 -5.67 -21.79
CA TYR A 3 1.85 -6.25 -20.48
C TYR A 3 2.94 -5.43 -19.76
N LEU A 4 3.85 -4.83 -20.53
CA LEU A 4 4.90 -3.96 -20.00
C LEU A 4 4.36 -2.65 -19.42
N ASP A 5 3.30 -2.08 -20.01
CA ASP A 5 2.67 -0.87 -19.49
C ASP A 5 1.98 -1.14 -18.16
N GLU A 6 1.34 -2.31 -18.02
CA GLU A 6 0.70 -2.75 -16.79
C GLU A 6 1.74 -2.89 -15.67
N ILE A 7 2.86 -3.58 -15.90
CA ILE A 7 3.95 -3.71 -14.91
C ILE A 7 4.50 -2.33 -14.51
N ARG A 8 4.65 -1.43 -15.48
CA ARG A 8 5.12 -0.06 -15.22
C ARG A 8 4.21 0.67 -14.22
N THR A 9 2.91 0.42 -14.25
CA THR A 9 1.96 1.01 -13.29
C THR A 9 2.09 0.48 -11.87
N TRP A 10 2.86 -0.59 -11.61
CA TRP A 10 3.05 -1.14 -10.25
C TRP A 10 4.36 -0.69 -9.59
N PHE A 11 5.24 0.02 -10.31
CA PHE A 11 6.53 0.48 -9.76
C PHE A 11 6.39 1.48 -8.60
N TRP A 12 5.25 2.13 -8.43
CA TRP A 12 5.03 3.01 -7.28
C TRP A 12 4.99 2.22 -5.96
N VAL A 13 4.58 0.95 -5.98
CA VAL A 13 4.46 0.11 -4.78
C VAL A 13 5.77 0.07 -3.99
N PRO A 14 6.91 -0.41 -4.54
CA PRO A 14 8.17 -0.42 -3.80
C PRO A 14 8.67 0.99 -3.43
N VAL A 15 8.46 1.98 -4.30
CA VAL A 15 8.91 3.37 -4.08
C VAL A 15 8.26 3.99 -2.84
N TYR A 16 6.95 3.76 -2.64
CA TYR A 16 6.24 4.25 -1.46
C TYR A 16 6.33 3.28 -0.27
N TRP A 17 6.46 1.98 -0.51
CA TRP A 17 6.58 0.98 0.55
C TRP A 17 7.87 1.17 1.36
N VAL A 18 9.03 1.35 0.72
CA VAL A 18 10.32 1.51 1.43
C VAL A 18 10.30 2.61 2.52
N PRO A 19 9.93 3.86 2.23
CA PRO A 19 9.93 4.91 3.25
C PRO A 19 8.88 4.66 4.34
N ILE A 20 7.70 4.12 4.01
CA ILE A 20 6.65 3.82 5.01
C ILE A 20 7.10 2.66 5.90
N TYR A 21 7.73 1.64 5.34
CA TYR A 21 8.30 0.52 6.11
C TYR A 21 9.39 1.01 7.07
N PHE A 22 10.31 1.86 6.61
CA PHE A 22 11.33 2.45 7.48
C PHE A 22 10.70 3.28 8.61
N LEU A 23 9.71 4.12 8.30
CA LEU A 23 8.95 4.87 9.30
C LEU A 23 8.26 3.94 10.31
N SER A 24 7.72 2.81 9.85
CA SER A 24 7.04 1.83 10.70
C SER A 24 8.00 1.18 11.70
N ILE A 25 9.24 0.91 11.30
CA ILE A 25 10.28 0.38 12.21
C ILE A 25 10.65 1.44 13.26
N VAL A 26 10.85 2.69 12.83
CA VAL A 26 11.19 3.79 13.75
C VAL A 26 10.07 4.01 14.77
N LEU A 27 8.83 4.09 14.32
CA LEU A 27 7.65 4.25 15.19
C LEU A 27 7.52 3.09 16.17
N SER A 28 7.71 1.86 15.71
CA SER A 28 7.60 0.68 16.57
C SER A 28 8.74 0.60 17.59
N SER A 29 9.95 1.04 17.21
CA SER A 29 11.09 1.17 18.11
C SER A 29 10.87 2.22 19.20
N VAL A 30 10.16 3.32 18.89
CA VAL A 30 9.78 4.33 19.90
C VAL A 30 8.62 3.85 20.76
N SER A 31 7.71 3.04 20.21
CA SER A 31 6.56 2.51 20.94
C SER A 31 6.92 1.60 22.11
N THR A 32 8.08 0.96 22.12
CA THR A 32 8.53 0.16 23.28
C THR A 32 8.68 1.02 24.53
N LEU A 33 8.92 2.32 24.37
CA LEU A 33 8.99 3.30 25.47
C LEU A 33 7.59 3.80 25.89
N LEU A 34 6.58 3.63 25.03
CA LEU A 34 5.24 4.21 25.17
C LEU A 34 4.18 3.13 24.95
N ILE A 35 4.11 2.16 25.87
CA ILE A 35 3.25 0.97 25.80
C ILE A 35 1.77 1.32 25.52
N GLN A 36 1.29 2.44 26.06
CA GLN A 36 -0.09 2.91 25.90
C GLN A 36 -0.43 3.42 24.49
N LEU A 37 0.57 3.73 23.65
CA LEU A 37 0.38 4.29 22.30
C LEU A 37 0.58 3.26 21.18
N ARG A 38 0.84 1.99 21.52
CA ARG A 38 1.12 0.93 20.54
C ARG A 38 -0.02 0.70 19.54
N TRP A 39 -1.27 0.90 19.96
CA TRP A 39 -2.45 0.77 19.11
C TRP A 39 -2.64 1.92 18.11
N VAL A 40 -1.97 3.07 18.32
CA VAL A 40 -2.08 4.24 17.45
C VAL A 40 -1.24 4.08 16.17
N ILE A 41 -0.14 3.35 16.25
CA ILE A 41 0.78 3.10 15.13
C ILE A 41 0.08 2.49 13.90
N PRO A 42 -0.68 1.37 14.02
CA PRO A 42 -1.37 0.81 12.86
C PRO A 42 -2.38 1.81 12.26
N ILE A 43 -3.07 2.61 13.08
CA ILE A 43 -4.00 3.64 12.60
C ILE A 43 -3.27 4.70 11.77
N ILE A 44 -2.13 5.20 12.27
CA ILE A 44 -1.30 6.17 11.54
C ILE A 44 -0.83 5.59 10.20
N LEU A 45 -0.37 4.33 10.19
CA LEU A 45 0.07 3.65 8.98
C LEU A 45 -1.06 3.50 7.96
N VAL A 46 -2.26 3.13 8.38
CA VAL A 46 -3.44 3.11 7.49
C VAL A 46 -3.71 4.49 6.93
N LEU A 47 -3.75 5.52 7.78
CA LEU A 47 -4.06 6.89 7.38
C LEU A 47 -3.02 7.49 6.43
N MET A 48 -1.75 7.08 6.53
CA MET A 48 -0.70 7.50 5.59
C MET A 48 -0.76 6.73 4.27
N THR A 49 -1.03 5.42 4.34
CA THR A 49 -0.93 4.53 3.18
C THR A 49 -2.19 4.56 2.31
N ALA A 50 -3.39 4.60 2.90
CA ALA A 50 -4.65 4.60 2.16
C ALA A 50 -4.78 5.76 1.15
N PRO A 51 -4.39 7.02 1.46
CA PRO A 51 -4.40 8.11 0.49
C PRO A 51 -3.43 7.92 -0.67
N ILE A 52 -2.28 7.29 -0.43
CA ILE A 52 -1.29 6.98 -1.47
C ILE A 52 -1.86 5.93 -2.42
N ILE A 53 -2.42 4.85 -1.87
CA ILE A 53 -3.09 3.81 -2.64
C ILE A 53 -4.25 4.41 -3.44
N TYR A 54 -5.10 5.21 -2.80
CA TYR A 54 -6.19 5.93 -3.46
C TYR A 54 -5.70 6.77 -4.64
N LYS A 55 -4.72 7.66 -4.45
CA LYS A 55 -4.23 8.57 -5.51
C LYS A 55 -3.65 7.82 -6.72
N ASN A 56 -3.00 6.68 -6.49
CA ASN A 56 -2.42 5.87 -7.56
C ASN A 56 -3.45 4.97 -8.27
N LEU A 57 -4.63 4.75 -7.68
CA LEU A 57 -5.71 3.94 -8.25
C LEU A 57 -6.81 4.77 -8.93
N VAL A 58 -7.00 6.02 -8.50
CA VAL A 58 -7.97 6.95 -9.10
C VAL A 58 -7.53 7.29 -10.52
N GLY A 59 -8.46 7.20 -11.47
CA GLY A 59 -8.19 7.46 -12.90
C GLY A 59 -7.59 6.27 -13.66
N GLY A 60 -7.25 5.16 -12.99
CA GLY A 60 -6.73 3.95 -13.63
C GLY A 60 -7.77 3.09 -14.36
N GLY A 61 -9.07 3.38 -14.18
CA GLY A 61 -10.20 2.68 -14.78
C GLY A 61 -10.35 1.21 -14.36
N CYS A 62 -11.56 0.66 -14.50
CA CYS A 62 -11.76 -0.78 -14.49
C CYS A 62 -11.29 -1.35 -15.84
N SER A 63 -10.29 -2.24 -15.84
CA SER A 63 -9.87 -2.89 -17.08
C SER A 63 -10.95 -3.87 -17.51
N LEU A 64 -11.76 -3.49 -18.50
CA LEU A 64 -12.85 -4.33 -19.03
C LEU A 64 -12.36 -5.72 -19.50
N LYS A 65 -11.08 -5.82 -19.87
CA LYS A 65 -10.45 -7.07 -20.32
C LYS A 65 -10.18 -8.06 -19.18
N PHE A 66 -9.98 -7.57 -17.95
CA PHE A 66 -9.69 -8.40 -16.78
C PHE A 66 -10.79 -8.34 -15.70
N GLN A 67 -11.81 -7.50 -15.87
CA GLN A 67 -12.85 -7.21 -14.87
C GLN A 67 -12.28 -6.78 -13.50
N ILE A 68 -11.03 -6.31 -13.45
CA ILE A 68 -10.38 -5.85 -12.22
C ILE A 68 -10.68 -4.37 -12.06
N CYS A 69 -11.59 -4.07 -11.14
CA CYS A 69 -11.90 -2.69 -10.77
C CYS A 69 -10.96 -2.15 -9.70
N ALA A 70 -11.01 -0.84 -9.46
CA ALA A 70 -10.15 -0.13 -8.50
C ALA A 70 -10.12 -0.78 -7.11
N LEU A 71 -11.23 -1.37 -6.67
CA LEU A 71 -11.32 -2.12 -5.42
C LEU A 71 -10.35 -3.32 -5.39
N VAL A 72 -10.37 -4.15 -6.44
CA VAL A 72 -9.52 -5.34 -6.52
C VAL A 72 -8.05 -4.94 -6.66
N LYS A 73 -7.75 -3.89 -7.42
CA LYS A 73 -6.39 -3.33 -7.48
C LYS A 73 -5.91 -2.84 -6.11
N GLY A 74 -6.79 -2.23 -5.31
CA GLY A 74 -6.49 -1.82 -3.93
C GLY A 74 -6.20 -3.00 -3.01
N MET A 75 -6.97 -4.08 -3.09
CA MET A 75 -6.68 -5.31 -2.34
C MET A 75 -5.34 -5.93 -2.74
N ILE A 76 -5.05 -6.00 -4.04
CA ILE A 76 -3.76 -6.50 -4.55
C ILE A 76 -2.61 -5.62 -4.06
N ALA A 77 -2.76 -4.30 -4.11
CA ALA A 77 -1.77 -3.38 -3.54
C ALA A 77 -1.55 -3.65 -2.05
N GLY A 78 -2.61 -3.76 -1.24
CA GLY A 78 -2.50 -4.11 0.17
C GLY A 78 -1.76 -5.44 0.42
N LEU A 79 -2.03 -6.47 -0.39
CA LEU A 79 -1.34 -7.75 -0.33
C LEU A 79 0.14 -7.64 -0.72
N LEU A 80 0.47 -6.84 -1.74
CA LEU A 80 1.87 -6.61 -2.12
C LEU A 80 2.64 -5.89 -1.01
N PHE A 81 2.05 -4.88 -0.39
CA PHE A 81 2.64 -4.20 0.77
C PHE A 81 2.84 -5.17 1.94
N ALA A 82 1.85 -6.03 2.24
CA ALA A 82 1.97 -7.04 3.27
C ALA A 82 3.07 -8.08 2.95
N GLY A 83 3.14 -8.56 1.71
CA GLY A 83 4.16 -9.52 1.27
C GLY A 83 5.58 -8.95 1.28
N LEU A 84 5.75 -7.70 0.84
CA LEU A 84 7.04 -6.99 0.93
C LEU A 84 7.47 -6.81 2.38
N THR A 85 6.53 -6.47 3.26
CA THR A 85 6.77 -6.35 4.71
C THR A 85 7.21 -7.69 5.29
N LEU A 86 6.50 -8.79 4.99
CA LEU A 86 6.88 -10.13 5.43
C LEU A 86 8.29 -10.50 4.98
N PHE A 87 8.61 -10.25 3.71
CA PHE A 87 9.93 -10.57 3.16
C PHE A 87 11.03 -9.73 3.83
N ALA A 88 10.78 -8.44 4.04
CA ALA A 88 11.71 -7.56 4.73
C ALA A 88 11.91 -7.98 6.19
N ASP A 89 10.83 -8.35 6.88
CA ASP A 89 10.87 -8.80 8.26
C ASP A 89 11.70 -10.08 8.40
N VAL A 90 11.56 -11.04 7.48
CA VAL A 90 12.41 -12.26 7.45
C VAL A 90 13.90 -11.90 7.36
N ILE A 91 14.26 -10.93 6.51
CA ILE A 91 15.65 -10.47 6.36
C ILE A 91 16.12 -9.77 7.64
N VAL A 92 15.32 -8.83 8.14
CA VAL A 92 15.64 -8.04 9.34
C VAL A 92 15.76 -8.96 10.57
N PHE A 93 14.90 -9.96 10.70
CA PHE A 93 14.97 -10.97 11.74
C PHE A 93 16.23 -11.80 11.72
N SER A 94 16.70 -12.18 10.54
CA SER A 94 17.96 -12.91 10.42
C SER A 94 19.17 -12.08 10.89
N ALA A 95 19.04 -10.76 10.94
CA ALA A 95 20.09 -9.83 11.35
C ALA A 95 19.99 -9.35 12.82
N LEU A 96 18.84 -9.48 13.50
CA LEU A 96 18.64 -9.00 14.87
C LEU A 96 18.57 -10.14 15.92
N SER A 97 18.96 -9.82 17.15
CA SER A 97 18.84 -10.75 18.29
C SER A 97 17.38 -10.92 18.76
N ILE A 98 17.08 -12.12 19.26
CA ILE A 98 15.73 -12.57 19.70
C ILE A 98 15.07 -11.62 20.72
N SER A 99 15.85 -10.95 21.57
CA SER A 99 15.36 -10.02 22.60
C SER A 99 14.83 -8.70 22.03
N THR A 100 15.36 -8.24 20.90
CA THR A 100 14.95 -6.99 20.24
C THR A 100 13.73 -7.21 19.35
N ILE A 101 13.55 -8.45 18.92
CA ILE A 101 12.48 -8.89 18.00
C ILE A 101 11.10 -8.79 18.64
N SER A 102 10.93 -9.25 19.88
CA SER A 102 9.61 -9.32 20.53
C SER A 102 9.07 -7.94 20.94
N SER A 103 9.96 -7.01 21.27
CA SER A 103 9.61 -5.67 21.73
C SER A 103 9.31 -4.74 20.55
N VAL A 104 10.15 -4.77 19.50
CA VAL A 104 10.08 -3.80 18.41
C VAL A 104 8.94 -4.09 17.43
N PHE A 105 8.53 -5.35 17.23
CA PHE A 105 7.79 -5.64 16.00
C PHE A 105 6.34 -6.10 16.11
N GLY A 106 5.80 -6.43 17.30
CA GLY A 106 4.35 -6.60 17.52
C GLY A 106 3.53 -7.07 16.33
N PHE A 107 3.91 -8.21 15.74
CA PHE A 107 3.62 -8.57 14.35
C PHE A 107 2.15 -8.78 14.02
N ASP A 108 1.30 -8.95 15.03
CA ASP A 108 -0.07 -9.40 14.84
C ASP A 108 -0.93 -8.37 14.08
N THR A 109 -0.59 -7.08 14.14
CA THR A 109 -1.42 -6.02 13.54
C THR A 109 -0.84 -5.40 12.28
N ALA A 110 0.47 -5.52 12.02
CA ALA A 110 1.11 -4.87 10.87
C ALA A 110 0.60 -5.40 9.53
N TYR A 111 0.42 -6.71 9.40
CA TYR A 111 -0.08 -7.33 8.15
C TYR A 111 -1.54 -6.95 7.85
N LEU A 112 -2.38 -6.94 8.88
CA LEU A 112 -3.77 -6.48 8.77
C LEU A 112 -3.83 -5.00 8.40
N THR A 113 -2.91 -4.19 8.92
CA THR A 113 -2.82 -2.75 8.63
C THR A 113 -2.65 -2.49 7.13
N TRP A 114 -1.75 -3.22 6.46
CA TRP A 114 -1.56 -3.08 5.01
C TRP A 114 -2.79 -3.50 4.21
N LEU A 115 -3.46 -4.58 4.65
CA LEU A 115 -4.68 -5.05 4.03
C LEU A 115 -5.83 -4.03 4.19
N PHE A 116 -6.01 -3.46 5.37
CA PHE A 116 -7.00 -2.41 5.62
C PHE A 116 -6.68 -1.12 4.85
N ALA A 117 -5.41 -0.73 4.76
CA ALA A 117 -4.99 0.41 3.95
C ALA A 117 -5.33 0.20 2.46
N GLY A 118 -5.06 -1.00 1.94
CA GLY A 118 -5.40 -1.40 0.57
C GLY A 118 -6.90 -1.39 0.31
N LEU A 119 -7.69 -1.92 1.25
CA LEU A 119 -9.15 -1.91 1.17
C LEU A 119 -9.71 -0.48 1.19
N ILE A 120 -9.31 0.35 2.16
CA ILE A 120 -9.83 1.72 2.28
C ILE A 120 -9.45 2.56 1.06
N GLY A 121 -8.20 2.46 0.59
CA GLY A 121 -7.75 3.14 -0.61
C GLY A 121 -8.50 2.68 -1.87
N GLY A 122 -8.70 1.37 -2.03
CA GLY A 122 -9.43 0.77 -3.14
C GLY A 122 -10.93 1.11 -3.15
N PHE A 123 -11.58 1.08 -1.98
CA PHE A 123 -12.97 1.52 -1.81
C PHE A 123 -13.12 3.00 -2.14
N GLY A 124 -12.24 3.86 -1.63
CA GLY A 124 -12.26 5.29 -1.93
C GLY A 124 -12.14 5.56 -3.43
N ALA A 125 -11.23 4.86 -4.11
CA ALA A 125 -11.03 5.02 -5.55
C ALA A 125 -12.28 4.57 -6.33
N ARG A 126 -12.92 3.48 -5.90
CA ARG A 126 -14.15 3.00 -6.51
C ARG A 126 -15.32 3.97 -6.33
N ILE A 127 -15.46 4.59 -5.17
CA ILE A 127 -16.54 5.57 -4.92
C ILE A 127 -16.39 6.76 -5.89
N VAL A 128 -15.18 7.24 -6.11
CA VAL A 128 -14.91 8.37 -7.03
C VAL A 128 -15.14 7.99 -8.49
N GLU A 129 -14.77 6.76 -8.88
CA GLU A 129 -15.08 6.21 -10.20
C GLU A 129 -16.60 6.13 -10.45
N VAL A 130 -17.37 5.58 -9.51
CA VAL A 130 -18.84 5.45 -9.62
C VAL A 130 -19.53 6.81 -9.65
N ARG A 131 -19.00 7.81 -8.93
CA ARG A 131 -19.56 9.17 -8.91
C ARG A 131 -19.22 9.99 -10.16
N GLY A 132 -18.43 9.46 -11.09
CA GLY A 132 -17.98 10.22 -12.27
C GLY A 132 -17.14 11.46 -11.92
N LEU A 133 -16.60 11.52 -10.69
CA LEU A 133 -15.81 12.65 -10.19
C LEU A 133 -14.34 12.57 -10.64
N THR A 134 -14.03 11.71 -11.61
CA THR A 134 -12.71 11.68 -12.22
C THR A 134 -12.65 12.81 -13.24
N THR A 135 -12.05 13.94 -12.85
CA THR A 135 -11.45 14.81 -13.86
C THR A 135 -10.51 13.94 -14.67
N PRO A 136 -10.62 13.90 -16.01
CA PRO A 136 -9.67 13.18 -16.84
C PRO A 136 -8.32 13.88 -16.65
N SER A 137 -7.52 13.40 -15.71
CA SER A 137 -6.14 13.79 -15.57
C SER A 137 -5.47 13.31 -16.85
N SER A 138 -5.31 14.24 -17.80
CA SER A 138 -4.47 14.14 -18.99
C SER A 138 -4.17 12.69 -19.35
N ILE A 139 -5.11 12.05 -20.05
CA ILE A 139 -4.78 10.90 -20.87
C ILE A 139 -3.61 11.40 -21.71
N ARG A 140 -2.38 10.93 -21.44
CA ARG A 140 -1.31 11.08 -22.43
C ARG A 140 -1.92 10.48 -23.71
N PRO A 141 -2.16 11.27 -24.76
CA PRO A 141 -2.67 10.70 -25.99
C PRO A 141 -1.67 9.62 -26.39
N ILE A 142 -2.17 8.41 -26.54
CA ILE A 142 -1.48 7.38 -27.28
C ILE A 142 -1.32 8.01 -28.65
N ILE A 143 -0.10 8.42 -28.98
CA ILE A 143 0.22 8.88 -30.32
C ILE A 143 0.03 7.65 -31.20
N GLU A 144 -1.11 7.57 -31.87
CA GLU A 144 -1.30 6.73 -33.04
C GLU A 144 -0.41 7.32 -34.12
N ASN A 145 0.81 6.78 -34.23
CA ASN A 145 1.60 6.97 -35.45
C ASN A 145 1.04 5.96 -36.47
N GLU A 146 0.28 6.47 -37.44
CA GLU A 146 0.11 5.84 -38.76
C GLU A 146 1.45 5.68 -39.47
#